data_AF-A0A950GP46-F1
#
_entry.id   AF-A0A950GP46-F1
#
_cell.length_a   1.000
_cell.length_b   1.000
_cell.length_c   1.000
_cell.angle_alpha   90.00
_cell.angle_beta   90.00
_cell.angle_gamma   90.00
#
_symmetry.space_group_name_H-M   'P 1'
#
loop_
_entity.id
_entity.type
_entity.pdbx_description
1 polymer ?
#
loop_
_entity_poly.entity_id
_entity_poly.type
_entity_poly.pdbx_seq_one_letter_code
_entity_poly.pdbx_strand_id
1 'polypeptide(L)'
;DVAPQLGVRQTRMLDGEYVVTKEDVLERVHFHDTVARGRDYYTPYRALLPKHLEGLIVAGRHYSATESAQKMSREIPPCMSMGQSAGIAAALALKTDIPLRRVEPSAICARVRAQGGDPGDRPSANAKIMEKAA
;
A
#
# COMPACT_ATOMS: atom_id res chain seq x y z
N ASP A 1 25.49 14.40 2.99
CA ASP A 1 24.94 13.83 4.24
C ASP A 1 24.48 14.97 5.17
N VAL A 2 23.35 15.61 4.83
CA VAL A 2 22.85 16.85 5.51
C VAL A 2 21.36 16.77 5.86
N ALA A 3 20.63 15.80 5.32
CA ALA A 3 19.21 15.60 5.61
C ALA A 3 18.86 15.40 7.11
N PRO A 4 19.73 14.81 7.97
CA PRO A 4 19.43 14.71 9.40
C PRO A 4 19.37 16.07 10.11
N GLN A 5 20.03 17.12 9.59
CA GLN A 5 20.22 18.39 10.29
C GLN A 5 19.02 19.36 10.17
N LEU A 6 18.14 19.17 9.19
CA LEU A 6 16.96 20.01 8.96
C LEU A 6 15.67 19.48 9.60
N GLY A 7 15.68 18.27 10.17
CA GLY A 7 14.51 17.69 10.84
C GLY A 7 13.32 17.35 9.92
N VAL A 8 13.48 17.42 8.60
CA VAL A 8 12.41 17.09 7.63
C VAL A 8 12.20 15.59 7.61
N ARG A 9 11.22 15.11 8.37
CA ARG A 9 10.87 13.69 8.46
C ARG A 9 9.78 13.27 7.47
N GLN A 10 9.21 14.21 6.72
CA GLN A 10 8.10 13.99 5.79
C GLN A 10 8.24 14.84 4.53
N THR A 11 7.79 14.30 3.40
CA THR A 11 7.80 14.93 2.08
C THR A 11 6.37 15.10 1.59
N ARG A 12 6.20 15.52 0.33
CA ARG A 12 4.90 15.39 -0.34
C ARG A 12 4.45 13.93 -0.32
N MET A 13 3.16 13.75 -0.09
CA MET A 13 2.47 12.47 -0.10
C MET A 13 1.64 12.36 -1.38
N LEU A 14 1.43 11.14 -1.86
CA LEU A 14 0.55 10.88 -2.98
C LEU A 14 -0.90 11.23 -2.62
N ASP A 15 -1.58 11.98 -3.49
CA ASP A 15 -3.03 12.03 -3.53
C ASP A 15 -3.54 10.82 -4.33
N GLY A 16 -3.88 9.75 -3.60
CA GLY A 16 -4.25 8.47 -4.15
C GLY A 16 -5.76 8.25 -4.17
N GLU A 17 -6.20 7.13 -4.74
CA GLU A 17 -7.62 6.74 -4.72
C GLU A 17 -8.15 6.50 -3.30
N TYR A 18 -7.25 6.17 -2.37
CA TYR A 18 -7.56 6.13 -0.94
C TYR A 18 -6.41 6.72 -0.13
N VAL A 19 -6.75 7.59 0.81
CA VAL A 19 -5.80 8.17 1.76
C VAL A 19 -5.89 7.39 3.06
N VAL A 20 -4.88 6.57 3.36
CA VAL A 20 -4.83 5.81 4.63
C VAL A 20 -4.74 6.75 5.82
N THR A 21 -5.66 6.60 6.77
CA THR A 21 -5.77 7.45 7.96
C THR A 21 -5.00 6.89 9.16
N LYS A 22 -4.86 7.70 10.21
CA LYS A 22 -4.22 7.25 11.46
C LYS A 22 -5.05 6.15 12.10
N GLU A 23 -6.36 6.31 12.04
CA GLU A 23 -7.37 5.40 12.58
C GLU A 23 -7.29 4.05 11.87
N ASP A 24 -7.13 4.04 10.54
CA ASP A 24 -6.95 2.79 9.79
C ASP A 24 -5.75 1.98 10.30
N VAL A 25 -4.64 2.66 10.59
CA VAL A 25 -3.42 2.01 11.10
C VAL A 25 -3.59 1.53 12.55
N LEU A 26 -4.20 2.35 13.42
CA LEU A 26 -4.41 2.01 14.83
C LEU A 26 -5.40 0.85 15.02
N GLU A 27 -6.50 0.89 14.27
CA GLU A 27 -7.56 -0.11 14.29
C GLU A 27 -7.21 -1.36 13.46
N ARG A 28 -6.02 -1.39 12.85
CA ARG A 28 -5.54 -2.51 12.03
C ARG A 28 -6.55 -2.87 10.95
N VAL A 29 -7.06 -1.85 10.28
CA VAL A 29 -8.09 -2.02 9.27
C VAL A 29 -7.55 -2.87 8.14
N HIS A 30 -8.16 -4.04 7.94
CA HIS A 30 -7.90 -4.88 6.78
C HIS A 30 -8.87 -4.51 5.66
N PHE A 31 -8.31 -4.15 4.51
CA PHE A 31 -9.07 -3.73 3.35
C PHE A 31 -9.32 -4.92 2.41
N HIS A 32 -10.43 -4.88 1.69
CA HIS A 32 -10.76 -5.90 0.69
C HIS A 32 -9.72 -5.98 -0.45
N ASP A 33 -9.00 -4.88 -0.70
CA ASP A 33 -7.97 -4.75 -1.72
C ASP A 33 -6.55 -4.63 -1.11
N THR A 34 -6.33 -5.20 0.07
CA THR A 34 -5.01 -5.23 0.71
C THR A 34 -4.00 -5.96 -0.17
N VAL A 35 -2.84 -5.32 -0.39
CA VAL A 35 -1.72 -5.90 -1.15
C VAL A 35 -0.37 -5.80 -0.44
N ALA A 36 -0.29 -5.07 0.66
CA ALA A 36 0.91 -5.00 1.48
C ALA A 36 0.54 -4.88 2.96
N ARG A 37 1.45 -5.28 3.85
CA ARG A 37 1.30 -5.10 5.29
C ARG A 37 2.58 -4.62 5.96
N GLY A 38 2.40 -3.88 7.04
CA GLY A 38 3.44 -3.69 8.05
C GLY A 38 3.36 -4.79 9.12
N ARG A 39 3.89 -4.51 10.31
CA ARG A 39 3.80 -5.42 11.46
C ARG A 39 2.35 -5.82 11.73
N ASP A 40 1.49 -4.83 11.99
CA ASP A 40 0.10 -5.07 12.42
C ASP A 40 -0.94 -4.24 11.66
N TYR A 41 -0.59 -3.65 10.52
CA TYR A 41 -1.51 -2.83 9.73
C TYR A 41 -1.38 -3.16 8.24
N TYR A 42 -2.42 -2.81 7.48
CA TYR A 42 -2.59 -3.20 6.09
C TYR A 42 -2.55 -1.98 5.17
N THR A 43 -2.11 -2.17 3.94
CA THR A 43 -2.07 -1.13 2.91
C THR A 43 -2.92 -1.57 1.73
N PRO A 44 -4.00 -0.84 1.41
CA PRO A 44 -4.86 -1.17 0.28
C PRO A 44 -4.19 -0.77 -1.02
N TYR A 45 -4.47 -1.51 -2.10
CA TYR A 45 -3.88 -1.28 -3.42
C TYR A 45 -4.17 0.11 -3.95
N ARG A 46 -5.40 0.58 -3.76
CA ARG A 46 -5.83 1.94 -4.12
C ARG A 46 -5.04 3.07 -3.41
N ALA A 47 -4.36 2.81 -2.29
CA ALA A 47 -3.46 3.80 -1.68
C ALA A 47 -2.11 3.95 -2.40
N LEU A 48 -1.80 3.03 -3.33
CA LEU A 48 -0.61 3.07 -4.18
C LEU A 48 -0.88 3.72 -5.55
N LEU A 49 -2.15 3.99 -5.86
CA LEU A 49 -2.62 4.47 -7.16
C LEU A 49 -2.98 5.96 -7.09
N PRO A 50 -2.35 6.85 -7.88
CA PRO A 50 -2.67 8.28 -7.90
C PRO A 50 -4.12 8.52 -8.31
N LYS A 51 -4.83 9.52 -7.78
CA LYS A 51 -6.26 9.75 -8.11
C LYS A 51 -6.51 10.24 -9.55
N HIS A 52 -5.57 10.97 -10.14
CA HIS A 52 -5.77 11.73 -11.38
C HIS A 52 -4.79 11.39 -12.52
N LEU A 53 -3.99 10.32 -12.35
CA LEU A 53 -2.98 9.92 -13.32
C LEU A 53 -3.00 8.42 -13.58
N GLU A 54 -3.15 8.03 -14.84
CA GLU A 54 -3.02 6.63 -15.29
C GLU A 54 -1.56 6.23 -15.48
N GLY A 55 -1.27 4.93 -15.43
CA GLY A 55 0.06 4.39 -15.76
C GLY A 55 1.15 4.62 -14.69
N LEU A 56 0.81 5.19 -13.53
CA LEU A 56 1.72 5.39 -12.41
C LEU A 56 1.26 4.58 -11.18
N ILE A 57 2.22 3.92 -10.52
CA ILE A 57 2.05 3.30 -9.21
C ILE A 57 3.17 3.76 -8.29
N VAL A 58 2.85 3.98 -7.01
CA VAL A 58 3.77 4.56 -6.03
C VAL A 58 3.83 3.67 -4.79
N ALA A 59 5.04 3.36 -4.32
CA ALA A 59 5.27 2.52 -3.15
C ALA A 59 6.30 3.13 -2.20
N GLY A 60 6.20 2.85 -0.90
CA GLY A 60 7.14 3.35 0.11
C GLY A 60 6.66 4.63 0.80
N ARG A 61 7.58 5.42 1.37
CA ARG A 61 7.26 6.49 2.35
C ARG A 61 6.32 7.60 1.86
N HIS A 62 6.13 7.73 0.56
CA HIS A 62 5.31 8.73 -0.12
C HIS A 62 3.94 8.20 -0.62
N TYR A 63 3.56 6.96 -0.28
CA TYR A 63 2.25 6.38 -0.61
C TYR A 63 1.08 7.20 -0.04
N SER A 64 -0.16 6.98 -0.51
CA SER A 64 -1.27 7.83 -0.10
C SER A 64 -1.72 7.57 1.35
N ALA A 65 -1.37 8.51 2.23
CA ALA A 65 -1.65 8.43 3.65
C ALA A 65 -1.67 9.83 4.28
N THR A 66 -2.42 9.98 5.37
CA THR A 66 -2.35 11.18 6.20
C THR A 66 -0.97 11.30 6.83
N GLU A 67 -0.60 12.52 7.21
CA GLU A 67 0.69 12.80 7.87
C GLU A 67 0.90 11.90 9.10
N SER A 68 -0.15 11.73 9.90
CA SER A 68 -0.13 10.94 11.13
C SER A 68 -0.03 9.44 10.86
N ALA A 69 -0.74 8.92 9.85
CA ALA A 69 -0.61 7.53 9.41
C ALA A 69 0.82 7.23 8.94
N GLN A 70 1.36 8.09 8.07
CA GLN A 70 2.70 7.94 7.51
C GLN A 70 3.79 7.90 8.58
N LYS A 71 3.66 8.69 9.66
CA LYS A 71 4.63 8.66 10.77
C LYS A 71 4.75 7.27 11.40
N MET A 72 3.67 6.49 11.41
CA MET A 72 3.58 5.15 11.99
C MET A 72 3.89 4.05 10.98
N SER A 73 3.69 4.30 9.69
CA SER A 73 3.74 3.25 8.66
C SER A 73 4.95 3.27 7.72
N ARG A 74 5.89 4.20 7.94
CA ARG A 74 7.06 4.47 7.08
C ARG A 74 8.31 3.61 7.34
N GLU A 75 8.16 2.48 8.04
CA GLU A 75 9.27 1.59 8.34
C GLU A 75 9.83 0.92 7.06
N ILE A 76 11.02 0.32 7.13
CA ILE A 76 11.62 -0.37 5.96
C ILE A 76 10.78 -1.58 5.51
N PRO A 77 10.34 -2.50 6.39
CA PRO A 77 9.56 -3.67 5.98
C PRO A 77 8.28 -3.37 5.16
N PRO A 78 7.37 -2.45 5.59
CA PRO A 78 6.20 -2.10 4.80
C PRO A 78 6.57 -1.43 3.46
N CYS A 79 7.65 -0.64 3.41
CA CYS A 79 8.14 -0.08 2.15
C CYS A 79 8.58 -1.17 1.17
N MET A 80 9.25 -2.21 1.66
CA MET A 80 9.63 -3.36 0.84
C MET A 80 8.41 -4.15 0.36
N SER A 81 7.45 -4.41 1.25
CA SER A 81 6.19 -5.09 0.93
C SER A 81 5.40 -4.33 -0.15
N MET A 82 5.22 -3.02 0.01
CA MET A 82 4.60 -2.16 -1.01
C MET A 82 5.35 -2.20 -2.34
N GLY A 83 6.68 -2.15 -2.32
CA GLY A 83 7.50 -2.18 -3.54
C GLY A 83 7.37 -3.49 -4.31
N GLN A 84 7.34 -4.62 -3.61
CA GLN A 84 7.12 -5.93 -4.22
C GLN A 84 5.75 -6.00 -4.89
N SER A 85 4.71 -5.60 -4.18
CA SER A 85 3.34 -5.60 -4.70
C SER A 85 3.16 -4.64 -5.88
N ALA A 86 3.76 -3.45 -5.82
CA ALA A 86 3.72 -2.49 -6.93
C ALA A 86 4.44 -3.02 -8.18
N GLY A 87 5.60 -3.65 -8.04
CA GLY A 87 6.32 -4.26 -9.16
C GLY A 87 5.55 -5.42 -9.80
N ILE A 88 4.92 -6.26 -8.98
CA ILE A 88 4.03 -7.33 -9.45
C ILE A 88 2.82 -6.75 -10.18
N ALA A 89 2.19 -5.72 -9.63
CA ALA A 89 1.05 -5.05 -10.25
C ALA A 89 1.41 -4.49 -11.63
N ALA A 90 2.56 -3.81 -11.75
CA ALA A 90 3.06 -3.29 -13.02
C ALA A 90 3.34 -4.42 -14.03
N ALA A 91 3.96 -5.52 -13.59
CA ALA A 91 4.23 -6.66 -14.46
C ALA A 91 2.95 -7.35 -14.95
N LEU A 92 1.92 -7.46 -14.09
CA LEU A 92 0.62 -8.00 -14.46
C LEU A 92 -0.09 -7.08 -15.46
N ALA A 93 -0.15 -5.77 -15.18
CA ALA A 93 -0.74 -4.75 -16.04
C ALA A 93 -0.16 -4.82 -17.47
N LEU A 94 1.16 -4.83 -17.59
CA LEU A 94 1.87 -4.92 -18.87
C LEU A 94 1.61 -6.25 -19.59
N LYS A 95 1.57 -7.37 -18.85
CA LYS A 95 1.36 -8.70 -19.44
C LYS A 95 -0.05 -8.87 -20.01
N THR A 96 -1.05 -8.26 -19.39
CA THR A 96 -2.45 -8.41 -19.81
C THR A 96 -2.98 -7.21 -20.57
N ASP A 97 -2.15 -6.20 -20.83
CA ASP A 97 -2.50 -4.94 -21.51
C ASP A 97 -3.72 -4.25 -20.86
N ILE A 98 -3.68 -4.09 -19.54
CA ILE A 98 -4.72 -3.40 -18.77
C ILE A 98 -4.10 -2.26 -17.94
N PRO A 99 -4.85 -1.19 -17.66
CA PRO A 99 -4.38 -0.14 -16.76
C PRO A 99 -4.20 -0.68 -15.33
N LEU A 100 -3.30 -0.06 -14.55
CA LEU A 100 -2.95 -0.48 -13.19
C LEU A 100 -4.17 -0.63 -12.26
N ARG A 101 -5.14 0.27 -12.35
CA ARG A 101 -6.39 0.22 -11.55
C ARG A 101 -7.27 -0.99 -11.84
N ARG A 102 -7.05 -1.67 -12.96
CA ARG A 102 -7.79 -2.89 -13.37
C ARG A 102 -7.06 -4.17 -13.01
N VAL A 103 -5.86 -4.08 -12.44
CA VAL A 103 -5.17 -5.25 -11.89
C VAL A 103 -5.89 -5.69 -10.62
N GLU A 104 -6.33 -6.95 -10.60
CA GLU A 104 -6.99 -7.53 -9.45
C GLU A 104 -6.03 -7.68 -8.26
N PRO A 105 -6.35 -7.13 -7.07
CA PRO A 105 -5.53 -7.26 -5.87
C PRO A 105 -5.21 -8.73 -5.51
N SER A 106 -6.16 -9.63 -5.72
CA SER A 106 -5.99 -11.06 -5.47
C SER A 106 -4.88 -11.69 -6.33
N ALA A 107 -4.72 -11.24 -7.57
CA ALA A 107 -3.65 -11.69 -8.46
C ALA A 107 -2.27 -11.20 -8.00
N ILE A 108 -2.21 -9.96 -7.48
CA ILE A 108 -1.00 -9.40 -6.86
C ILE A 108 -0.62 -10.26 -5.64
N CYS A 109 -1.56 -10.47 -4.72
CA CYS A 109 -1.35 -11.23 -3.49
C CYS A 109 -0.92 -12.67 -3.77
N ALA A 110 -1.55 -13.34 -4.74
CA ALA A 110 -1.15 -14.68 -5.17
C ALA A 110 0.31 -14.74 -5.63
N ARG A 111 0.77 -13.73 -6.40
CA ARG A 111 2.15 -13.69 -6.89
C ARG A 111 3.16 -13.32 -5.81
N VAL A 112 2.81 -12.43 -4.88
CA VAL A 112 3.63 -12.12 -3.69
C VAL A 112 3.85 -13.39 -2.87
N ARG A 113 2.77 -14.13 -2.57
CA ARG A 113 2.85 -15.41 -1.85
C ARG A 113 3.69 -16.45 -2.59
N ALA A 114 3.54 -16.55 -3.91
CA ALA A 114 4.36 -17.45 -4.73
C ALA A 114 5.86 -17.11 -4.70
N GLN A 115 6.24 -15.89 -4.30
CA GLN A 115 7.64 -15.47 -4.11
C GLN A 115 8.08 -15.54 -2.63
N GLY A 116 7.25 -16.09 -1.73
CA GLY A 116 7.53 -16.19 -0.31
C GLY A 116 7.26 -14.93 0.50
N GLY A 117 6.66 -13.89 -0.10
CA GLY A 117 6.25 -12.68 0.60
C GLY A 117 4.87 -12.82 1.27
N ASP A 118 4.61 -11.98 2.26
CA ASP A 118 3.29 -11.82 2.87
C ASP A 118 2.63 -10.52 2.35
N PRO A 119 1.58 -10.62 1.51
CA PRO A 119 0.86 -9.45 1.01
C PRO A 119 -0.15 -8.89 2.02
N GLY A 120 -0.39 -9.57 3.14
CA GLY A 120 -1.41 -9.18 4.11
C GLY A 120 -2.85 -9.45 3.68
N ASP A 121 -3.07 -10.29 2.65
CA ASP A 121 -4.40 -10.74 2.19
C ASP A 121 -5.13 -11.63 3.21
N ARG A 122 -4.39 -12.13 4.22
CA ARG A 122 -4.91 -12.87 5.36
C ARG A 122 -4.86 -12.00 6.61
N PRO A 123 -6.01 -11.55 7.14
CA PRO A 123 -6.04 -10.70 8.32
C PRO A 123 -5.59 -11.46 9.58
N SER A 124 -4.92 -10.74 10.47
CA SER A 124 -4.65 -11.17 11.84
C SER A 124 -5.95 -11.22 12.65
N ALA A 125 -5.99 -12.02 13.72
CA ALA A 125 -7.18 -12.21 14.55
C ALA A 125 -7.72 -10.92 15.19
N ASN A 126 -6.87 -9.90 15.34
CA ASN A 126 -7.20 -8.59 15.90
C ASN A 126 -7.41 -7.51 14.83
N ALA A 127 -7.52 -7.87 13.55
CA ALA A 127 -7.76 -6.91 12.48
C ALA A 127 -9.24 -6.51 12.41
N LYS A 128 -9.50 -5.22 12.17
CA LYS A 128 -10.84 -4.72 11.87
C LYS A 128 -11.11 -4.87 10.38
N ILE A 129 -12.08 -5.69 10.00
CA ILE A 129 -12.39 -5.92 8.57
C ILE A 129 -13.23 -4.75 8.03
N MET A 130 -12.74 -4.08 7.00
CA MET A 130 -13.54 -3.11 6.25
C MET A 130 -14.41 -3.85 5.25
N GLU A 131 -15.72 -3.79 5.42
CA GLU A 131 -16.66 -4.30 4.42
C GLU A 131 -16.50 -3.54 3.10
N LYS A 132 -16.66 -4.27 1.99
CA LYS A 132 -16.65 -3.68 0.66
C LYS A 132 -17.87 -2.74 0.57
N ALA A 133 -17.67 -1.48 0.17
CA ALA A 133 -18.78 -0.63 -0.18
C ALA A 133 -19.57 -1.32 -1.31
N ALA A 134 -20.88 -1.52 -1.09
CA ALA A 134 -21.79 -2.19 -2.02
C ALA A 134 -21.84 -1.49 -3.39
#